data_AF-A0A951GQ46-F1
#
_entry.id   AF-A0A951GQ46-F1
#
_cell.length_a   1.000
_cell.length_b   1.000
_cell.length_c   1.000
_cell.angle_alpha   90.00
_cell.angle_beta   90.00
_cell.angle_gamma   90.00
#
_symmetry.space_group_name_H-M   'P 1'
#
loop_
_entity.id
_entity.type
_entity.pdbx_description
1 polymer ?
#
loop_
_entity_poly.entity_id
_entity_poly.type
_entity_poly.pdbx_seq_one_letter_code
_entity_poly.pdbx_strand_id
1 'polypeptide(L)'
;MYTITAGLVALALAAAPDVDKADCGNLTNHRTAAVSKVMEALHSYEKCLGAAVKGADCADEMQALDDAHDDFVDAAADAKSCP
;
A
#
# COMPACT_ATOMS: atom_id res chain seq x y z
N MET A 1 -32.04 -21.45 -38.33
CA MET A 1 -31.02 -21.35 -39.41
C MET A 1 -29.74 -20.80 -38.77
N TYR A 2 -28.65 -21.56 -38.84
CA TYR A 2 -27.31 -21.12 -38.45
C TYR A 2 -26.67 -20.31 -39.58
N THR A 3 -25.95 -19.24 -39.24
CA THR A 3 -24.73 -18.85 -39.96
C THR A 3 -23.80 -18.08 -39.02
N ILE A 4 -22.66 -18.72 -38.76
CA ILE A 4 -21.47 -18.18 -38.10
C ILE A 4 -20.84 -17.17 -39.06
N THR A 5 -20.51 -15.97 -38.59
CA THR A 5 -19.42 -15.17 -39.18
C THR A 5 -18.39 -14.91 -38.10
N ALA A 6 -17.37 -15.77 -38.11
CA ALA A 6 -16.09 -15.52 -37.49
C ALA A 6 -15.45 -14.31 -38.19
N GLY A 7 -15.16 -13.26 -37.44
CA GLY A 7 -14.40 -12.11 -37.90
C GLY A 7 -13.33 -11.78 -36.87
N LEU A 8 -12.22 -12.50 -36.95
CA LEU A 8 -10.97 -12.24 -36.24
C LEU A 8 -10.35 -10.95 -36.81
N VAL A 9 -10.38 -9.86 -36.04
CA VAL A 9 -9.47 -8.71 -36.22
C VAL A 9 -9.07 -8.28 -34.80
N ALA A 10 -8.06 -8.92 -34.24
CA ALA A 10 -6.65 -8.53 -34.35
C ALA A 10 -6.25 -7.71 -33.12
N LEU A 11 -5.55 -8.41 -32.22
CA LEU A 11 -4.46 -7.93 -31.38
C LEU A 11 -4.28 -6.40 -31.39
N ALA A 12 -5.03 -5.70 -30.55
CA ALA A 12 -4.55 -4.47 -29.95
C ALA A 12 -3.80 -4.80 -28.65
N LEU A 13 -2.82 -5.72 -28.74
CA LEU A 13 -1.66 -5.78 -27.83
C LEU A 13 -0.54 -4.87 -28.38
N ALA A 14 -0.91 -3.79 -29.06
CA ALA A 14 0.03 -2.77 -29.49
C ALA A 14 0.26 -1.83 -28.31
N ALA A 15 1.23 -2.20 -27.48
CA ALA A 15 1.99 -1.32 -26.61
C ALA A 15 1.14 -0.33 -25.80
N ALA A 16 0.41 -0.83 -24.79
CA ALA A 16 0.37 -0.05 -23.57
C ALA A 16 1.84 0.07 -23.10
N PRO A 17 2.33 1.26 -22.72
CA PRO A 17 3.65 1.36 -22.12
C PRO A 17 3.73 0.38 -20.94
N ASP A 18 4.92 0.00 -20.51
CA ASP A 18 5.16 -0.75 -19.26
C ASP A 18 4.70 0.03 -18.00
N VAL A 19 3.45 0.54 -17.98
CA VAL A 19 2.80 1.21 -16.85
C VAL A 19 2.71 0.22 -15.69
N ASP A 20 2.39 -1.05 -15.97
CA ASP A 20 2.35 -2.09 -14.95
C ASP A 20 3.70 -2.37 -14.26
N LYS A 21 4.85 -2.34 -14.95
CA LYS A 21 6.13 -2.66 -14.29
C LYS A 21 6.78 -1.46 -13.61
N ALA A 22 6.62 -0.26 -14.16
CA ALA A 22 7.14 0.96 -13.57
C ALA A 22 6.40 1.32 -12.27
N ASP A 23 5.09 1.10 -12.21
CA ASP A 23 4.29 1.37 -11.02
C ASP A 23 4.45 0.29 -9.93
N CYS A 24 4.69 -0.98 -10.27
CA CYS A 24 4.91 -2.01 -9.26
C CYS A 24 6.20 -1.82 -8.45
N GLY A 25 7.27 -1.31 -9.08
CA GLY A 25 8.48 -0.90 -8.35
C GLY A 25 8.19 0.25 -7.38
N ASN A 26 7.38 1.22 -7.80
CA ASN A 26 6.94 2.34 -6.96
C ASN A 26 6.05 1.87 -5.80
N LEU A 27 5.12 0.94 -6.04
CA LEU A 27 4.25 0.34 -5.01
C LEU A 27 5.03 -0.49 -4.00
N THR A 28 6.07 -1.21 -4.44
CA THR A 28 6.97 -1.94 -3.53
C THR A 28 7.77 -0.97 -2.63
N ASN A 29 8.23 0.14 -3.20
CA ASN A 29 8.88 1.21 -2.44
C ASN A 29 7.89 1.88 -1.46
N HIS A 30 6.65 2.12 -1.90
CA HIS A 30 5.59 2.69 -1.08
C HIS A 30 5.25 1.78 0.11
N ARG A 31 5.13 0.47 -0.12
CA ARG A 31 4.96 -0.52 0.96
C ARG A 31 6.13 -0.53 1.93
N THR A 32 7.37 -0.48 1.43
CA THR A 32 8.57 -0.40 2.28
C THR A 32 8.57 0.87 3.13
N ALA A 33 8.19 2.00 2.54
CA ALA A 33 8.05 3.27 3.24
C ALA A 33 6.94 3.23 4.29
N ALA A 34 5.80 2.61 3.99
CA ALA A 34 4.71 2.43 4.95
C ALA A 34 5.12 1.55 6.14
N VAL A 35 5.91 0.49 5.91
CA VAL A 35 6.50 -0.32 7.01
C VAL A 35 7.41 0.53 7.89
N SER A 36 8.25 1.40 7.30
CA SER A 36 9.11 2.32 8.07
C SER A 36 8.27 3.26 8.94
N LYS A 37 7.18 3.83 8.39
CA LYS A 37 6.26 4.71 9.13
C LYS A 37 5.60 3.99 10.31
N VAL A 38 5.13 2.74 10.11
CA VAL A 38 4.55 1.93 11.20
C VAL A 38 5.59 1.69 12.31
N MET A 39 6.83 1.35 11.96
CA MET A 39 7.90 1.15 12.93
C MET A 39 8.24 2.44 13.69
N GLU A 40 8.29 3.58 13.00
CA GLU A 40 8.52 4.89 13.62
C GLU A 40 7.39 5.28 14.58
N ALA A 41 6.13 5.12 14.17
CA ALA A 41 4.95 5.40 14.99
C ALA A 41 4.91 4.48 16.23
N LEU A 42 5.23 3.19 16.07
CA LEU A 42 5.31 2.24 17.18
C LEU A 42 6.38 2.66 18.20
N HIS A 43 7.57 3.03 17.72
CA HIS A 43 8.63 3.53 18.60
C HIS A 43 8.23 4.81 19.34
N SER A 44 7.43 5.68 18.71
CA SER A 44 6.89 6.89 19.34
C SER A 44 5.90 6.54 20.45
N TYR A 45 4.98 5.63 20.17
CA TYR A 45 4.00 5.14 21.14
C TYR A 45 4.69 4.46 22.33
N GLU A 46 5.69 3.61 22.10
CA GLU A 46 6.48 2.97 23.16
C GLU A 46 7.24 4.00 24.02
N LYS A 47 7.78 5.06 23.42
CA LYS A 47 8.40 6.17 24.17
C LYS A 47 7.38 6.90 25.03
N CYS A 48 6.18 7.16 24.51
CA CYS A 48 5.11 7.77 25.29
C CYS A 48 4.73 6.89 26.48
N LEU A 49 4.54 5.58 26.27
CA LEU A 49 4.27 4.62 27.34
C LEU A 49 5.40 4.55 28.38
N GLY A 50 6.66 4.59 27.93
CA GLY A 50 7.82 4.61 28.83
C GLY A 50 7.93 5.89 29.66
N ALA A 51 7.46 7.01 29.11
CA ALA A 51 7.36 8.29 29.83
C ALA A 51 6.10 8.38 30.73
N ALA A 52 5.10 7.52 30.51
CA ALA A 52 3.76 7.57 31.13
C ALA A 52 3.68 7.18 32.62
N VAL A 53 4.79 7.22 33.36
CA VAL A 53 4.82 7.06 34.83
C VAL A 53 3.96 8.14 35.55
N LYS A 54 3.47 9.16 34.83
CA LYS A 54 2.66 10.28 35.35
C LYS A 54 1.35 10.57 34.60
N GLY A 55 0.68 9.56 34.04
CA GLY A 55 -0.63 9.76 33.41
C GLY A 55 -0.55 10.57 32.11
N ALA A 56 0.50 10.33 31.31
CA ALA A 56 0.55 10.82 29.94
C ALA A 56 -0.54 10.12 29.13
N ASP A 57 -1.33 10.92 28.41
CA ASP A 57 -2.28 10.42 27.41
C ASP A 57 -1.52 10.24 26.10
N CYS A 58 -1.36 8.99 25.67
CA CYS A 58 -0.68 8.64 24.42
C CYS A 58 -1.66 8.51 23.25
N ALA A 59 -2.83 9.15 23.33
CA ALA A 59 -3.85 9.13 22.29
C ALA A 59 -3.32 9.63 20.94
N ASP A 60 -2.45 10.66 20.94
CA ASP A 60 -1.87 11.20 19.72
C ASP A 60 -0.93 10.19 19.05
N GLU A 61 -0.05 9.53 19.81
CA GLU A 61 0.82 8.49 19.27
C GLU A 61 0.05 7.23 18.86
N MET A 62 -1.04 6.91 19.56
CA MET A 62 -1.93 5.82 19.18
C MET A 62 -2.66 6.11 17.87
N GLN A 63 -3.17 7.34 17.69
CA GLN A 63 -3.78 7.77 16.43
C GLN A 63 -2.76 7.74 15.29
N ALA A 64 -1.54 8.23 15.53
CA ALA A 64 -0.48 8.20 14.52
C ALA A 64 -0.07 6.77 14.13
N LEU A 65 -0.13 5.81 15.07
CA LEU A 65 0.10 4.39 14.79
C LEU A 65 -1.03 3.77 13.98
N ASP A 66 -2.28 4.14 14.27
CA ASP A 66 -3.47 3.69 13.53
C ASP A 66 -3.44 4.21 12.09
N ASP A 67 -3.19 5.51 11.90
CA ASP A 67 -3.04 6.14 10.58
C ASP A 67 -1.91 5.48 9.76
N ALA A 68 -0.77 5.18 10.40
CA ALA A 68 0.35 4.51 9.74
C ALA A 68 0.02 3.05 9.37
N HIS A 69 -0.79 2.38 10.19
CA HIS A 69 -1.25 1.02 9.92
C HIS A 69 -2.22 0.99 8.73
N ASP A 70 -3.16 1.93 8.64
CA ASP A 70 -4.07 2.07 7.52
C ASP A 70 -3.32 2.36 6.21
N ASP A 71 -2.36 3.30 6.24
CA ASP A 71 -1.43 3.57 5.12
C ASP A 71 -0.70 2.29 4.66
N PHE A 72 -0.30 1.42 5.59
CA PHE A 72 0.36 0.16 5.27
C PHE A 72 -0.61 -0.86 4.67
N VAL A 73 -1.83 -0.98 5.18
CA VAL A 73 -2.85 -1.88 4.65
C VAL A 73 -3.18 -1.51 3.21
N ASP A 74 -3.36 -0.22 2.92
CA ASP A 74 -3.60 0.29 1.56
C ASP A 74 -2.41 0.01 0.66
N ALA A 75 -1.18 0.34 1.09
CA ALA A 75 0.03 0.05 0.32
C ALA A 75 0.25 -1.45 0.05
N ALA A 76 -0.15 -2.32 0.99
CA ALA A 76 -0.07 -3.77 0.83
C ALA A 76 -1.14 -4.30 -0.14
N ALA A 77 -2.34 -3.72 -0.13
CA ALA A 77 -3.40 -4.05 -1.08
C ALA A 77 -3.02 -3.64 -2.51
N ASP A 78 -2.46 -2.45 -2.69
CA ASP A 78 -1.98 -1.97 -3.98
C ASP A 78 -0.82 -2.83 -4.50
N ALA A 79 0.17 -3.13 -3.65
CA ALA A 79 1.28 -4.00 -4.02
C ALA A 79 0.87 -5.44 -4.34
N LYS A 80 -0.25 -5.95 -3.78
CA LYS A 80 -0.79 -7.28 -4.12
C LYS A 80 -1.45 -7.32 -5.50
N SER A 81 -1.82 -6.17 -6.04
CA SER A 81 -2.38 -6.04 -7.39
C SER A 81 -1.31 -6.14 -8.48
N CYS A 82 -0.03 -6.16 -8.08
CA CYS A 82 1.12 -6.38 -8.96
C CYS A 82 1.45 -7.88 -9.14
N PRO A 83 1.54 -8.39 -10.38
CA PRO A 83 1.88 -9.78 -10.67
C PRO A 83 3.38 -10.11 -10.52
#